data_AF-A0A662GP59-F1
#
_entry.id   AF-A0A662GP59-F1
#
_cell.length_a   1.000
_cell.length_b   1.000
_cell.length_c   1.000
_cell.angle_alpha   90.00
_cell.angle_beta   90.00
_cell.angle_gamma   90.00
#
_symmetry.space_group_name_H-M   'P 1'
#
loop_
_entity.id
_entity.type
_entity.pdbx_description
1 polymer ?
#
loop_
_entity_poly.entity_id
_entity_poly.type
_entity_poly.pdbx_seq_one_letter_code
_entity_poly.pdbx_strand_id
1 'polypeptide(L)'
;MHVILEYIAIGLILIFILLLTTQYISLIVTPLAETEAERITDYTESLMDFIITYAGDPPDWGSKFTQPNQFGLYDQNSTGEPYTLNVDKIARIANGSINGIEYKNPLYVDWQYTAEKLGIKESHGFKIEIKPSAAIDVEILERNINLDIPQKIKITAKSFLGTPMPGANITLYYFIITSLSGDPFEYELFSLSNITRINGECIIDFGDNLTSLTNQIAFVIVIRTDYFGSTAVEIYSENFEYATVIDGKIIANCTEIEDDKVAQIVPQVSKTVKNLFFVNATEESAINEYTVYKLDFVEPYSYLISFIGYDDSGNQKFFIALRPPPVDYGYETIPRAAVACSTKTVYIEGYSYYIRLCLWRFAQP
;
A
#
# COMPACT_ATOMS: atom_id res chain seq x y z
N MET A 1 -73.51 -21.87 16.31
CA MET A 1 -72.69 -21.01 17.20
C MET A 1 -71.45 -21.73 17.72
N HIS A 2 -71.52 -23.03 18.05
CA HIS A 2 -70.37 -23.85 18.48
C HIS A 2 -69.23 -23.94 17.44
N VAL A 3 -69.59 -24.19 16.18
CA VAL A 3 -68.64 -24.37 15.07
C VAL A 3 -67.78 -23.13 14.80
N ILE A 4 -68.35 -21.93 14.90
CA ILE A 4 -67.62 -20.66 14.69
C ILE A 4 -66.62 -20.41 15.82
N LEU A 5 -67.00 -20.75 17.06
CA LEU A 5 -66.16 -20.61 18.25
C LEU A 5 -64.96 -21.58 18.20
N GLU A 6 -65.18 -22.80 17.71
CA GLU A 6 -64.11 -23.79 17.47
C GLU A 6 -63.11 -23.33 16.41
N TYR A 7 -63.57 -22.75 15.29
CA TYR A 7 -62.67 -22.21 14.26
C TYR A 7 -61.86 -21.01 14.75
N ILE A 8 -62.46 -20.12 15.56
CA ILE A 8 -61.72 -19.00 16.18
C ILE A 8 -60.67 -19.51 17.17
N ALA A 9 -61.01 -20.52 17.99
CA ALA A 9 -60.09 -21.11 18.93
C ALA A 9 -58.90 -21.80 18.24
N ILE A 10 -59.16 -22.57 17.18
CA ILE A 10 -58.11 -23.23 16.38
C ILE A 10 -57.21 -22.17 15.72
N GLY A 11 -57.79 -21.10 15.16
CA GLY A 11 -57.01 -20.00 14.57
C GLY A 11 -56.09 -19.31 15.58
N LEU A 12 -56.59 -19.05 16.79
CA LEU A 12 -55.80 -18.47 17.88
C LEU A 12 -54.66 -19.39 18.33
N ILE A 13 -54.92 -20.69 18.45
CA ILE A 13 -53.90 -21.69 18.78
C ILE A 13 -52.82 -21.73 17.70
N LEU A 14 -53.20 -21.65 16.43
CA LEU A 14 -52.25 -21.65 15.31
C LEU A 14 -51.35 -20.41 15.32
N ILE A 15 -51.92 -19.23 15.58
CA ILE A 15 -51.16 -17.99 15.75
C ILE A 15 -50.23 -18.08 16.95
N PHE A 16 -50.69 -18.65 18.06
CA PHE A 16 -49.88 -18.80 19.27
C PHE A 16 -48.71 -19.77 19.07
N ILE A 17 -48.93 -20.88 18.35
CA ILE A 17 -47.87 -21.81 17.95
C ILE A 17 -46.86 -21.10 17.05
N LEU A 18 -47.31 -20.33 16.05
CA LEU A 18 -46.44 -19.55 15.17
C LEU A 18 -45.57 -18.56 15.95
N LEU A 19 -46.16 -17.80 16.88
CA LEU A 19 -45.41 -16.85 17.72
C LEU A 19 -44.42 -17.54 18.65
N LEU A 20 -44.78 -18.67 19.25
CA LEU A 20 -43.86 -19.43 20.08
C LEU A 20 -42.72 -20.01 19.23
N THR A 21 -43.00 -20.56 18.05
CA THR A 21 -41.95 -21.12 17.18
C THR A 21 -40.96 -20.05 16.70
N THR A 22 -41.42 -18.85 16.33
CA THR A 22 -40.51 -17.76 15.94
C THR A 22 -39.64 -17.30 17.10
N GLN A 23 -40.20 -17.21 18.30
CA GLN A 23 -39.44 -16.85 19.50
C GLN A 23 -38.42 -17.94 19.90
N TYR A 24 -38.78 -19.22 19.80
CA TYR A 24 -37.87 -20.34 20.04
C TYR A 24 -36.75 -20.43 19.00
N ILE A 25 -37.06 -20.20 17.72
CA ILE A 25 -36.04 -20.15 16.66
C ILE A 25 -35.06 -19.00 16.94
N SER A 26 -35.54 -17.82 17.33
CA SER A 26 -34.65 -16.70 17.67
C SER A 26 -33.75 -17.00 18.87
N LEU A 27 -34.28 -17.67 19.91
CA LEU A 27 -33.51 -18.03 21.11
C LEU A 27 -32.36 -19.01 20.84
N ILE A 28 -32.46 -19.83 19.79
CA ILE A 28 -31.44 -20.83 19.45
C ILE A 28 -30.50 -20.31 18.35
N VAL A 29 -31.04 -19.67 17.32
CA VAL A 29 -30.29 -19.26 16.14
C VAL A 29 -29.41 -18.05 16.43
N THR A 30 -29.89 -17.07 17.19
CA THR A 30 -29.13 -15.83 17.45
C THR A 30 -27.84 -16.10 18.24
N PRO A 31 -27.84 -16.84 19.37
CA PRO A 31 -26.61 -17.11 20.10
C PRO A 31 -25.61 -17.98 19.31
N LEU A 32 -26.10 -18.89 18.47
CA LEU A 32 -25.26 -19.73 17.63
C LEU A 32 -24.53 -18.89 16.57
N ALA A 33 -25.27 -18.01 15.90
CA ALA A 33 -24.71 -17.08 14.91
C ALA A 33 -23.72 -16.09 15.54
N GLU A 34 -24.02 -15.58 16.74
CA GLU A 34 -23.11 -14.72 17.51
C GLU A 34 -21.82 -15.46 17.89
N THR A 35 -21.92 -16.68 18.39
CA THR A 35 -20.75 -17.51 18.74
C THR A 35 -19.86 -17.81 17.52
N GLU A 36 -20.47 -18.07 16.36
CA GLU A 36 -19.72 -18.31 15.13
C GLU A 36 -19.02 -17.04 14.62
N ALA A 37 -19.67 -15.88 14.71
CA ALA A 37 -19.08 -14.61 14.35
C ALA A 37 -17.91 -14.23 15.28
N GLU A 38 -18.06 -14.45 16.59
CA GLU A 38 -16.98 -14.26 17.57
C GLU A 38 -15.78 -15.14 17.25
N ARG A 39 -15.99 -16.44 16.96
CA ARG A 39 -14.90 -17.37 16.61
C ARG A 39 -14.09 -16.93 15.38
N ILE A 40 -14.76 -16.47 14.32
CA ILE A 40 -14.06 -15.99 13.11
C ILE A 40 -13.29 -14.70 13.44
N THR A 41 -13.85 -13.83 14.29
CA THR A 41 -13.19 -12.60 14.73
C THR A 41 -11.92 -12.91 15.53
N ASP A 42 -12.01 -13.75 16.56
CA ASP A 42 -10.87 -14.18 17.38
C ASP A 42 -9.77 -14.84 16.53
N TYR A 43 -10.17 -15.67 15.56
CA TYR A 43 -9.23 -16.31 14.65
C TYR A 43 -8.56 -15.31 13.70
N THR A 44 -9.31 -14.33 13.20
CA THR A 44 -8.78 -13.25 12.35
C THR A 44 -7.78 -12.38 13.10
N GLU A 45 -8.08 -12.03 14.35
CA GLU A 45 -7.15 -11.27 15.20
C GLU A 45 -5.88 -12.08 15.51
N SER A 46 -6.04 -13.36 15.88
CA SER A 46 -4.90 -14.26 16.14
C SER A 46 -4.02 -14.44 14.89
N LEU A 47 -4.64 -14.58 13.72
CA LEU A 47 -3.92 -14.71 12.45
C LEU A 47 -3.22 -13.40 12.06
N MET A 48 -3.88 -12.26 12.25
CA MET A 48 -3.27 -10.93 12.05
C MET A 48 -2.05 -10.77 12.95
N ASP A 49 -2.19 -11.05 14.25
CA ASP A 49 -1.10 -10.94 15.22
C ASP A 49 0.04 -11.90 14.87
N PHE A 50 -0.24 -13.13 14.41
CA PHE A 50 0.79 -14.03 13.90
C PHE A 50 1.53 -13.44 12.68
N ILE A 51 0.81 -12.95 11.67
CA ILE A 51 1.40 -12.41 10.44
C ILE A 51 2.34 -11.23 10.74
N ILE A 52 1.96 -10.32 11.65
CA ILE A 52 2.71 -9.09 11.94
C ILE A 52 3.83 -9.26 12.97
N THR A 53 3.83 -10.35 13.75
CA THR A 53 4.86 -10.62 14.78
C THR A 53 5.79 -11.77 14.42
N TYR A 54 5.42 -12.62 13.45
CA TYR A 54 6.26 -13.72 12.99
C TYR A 54 7.09 -13.32 11.77
N ALA A 55 8.38 -13.66 11.77
CA ALA A 55 9.29 -13.34 10.66
C ALA A 55 9.14 -14.30 9.47
N GLY A 56 8.54 -15.48 9.65
CA GLY A 56 8.53 -16.52 8.62
C GLY A 56 9.78 -17.40 8.63
N ASP A 57 9.81 -18.39 7.74
CA ASP A 57 10.93 -19.32 7.54
C ASP A 57 11.28 -19.44 6.04
N PRO A 58 12.51 -19.10 5.62
CA PRO A 58 13.55 -18.48 6.44
C PRO A 58 13.17 -17.04 6.84
N PRO A 59 13.66 -16.49 7.96
CA PRO A 59 13.26 -15.15 8.42
C PRO A 59 13.52 -13.99 7.45
N ASP A 60 14.47 -14.15 6.54
CA ASP A 60 14.88 -13.21 5.49
C ASP A 60 14.29 -13.55 4.11
N TRP A 61 13.19 -14.32 4.06
CA TRP A 61 12.58 -14.77 2.81
C TRP A 61 12.21 -13.63 1.85
N GLY A 62 11.95 -12.42 2.37
CA GLY A 62 11.64 -11.22 1.58
C GLY A 62 12.77 -10.85 0.61
N SER A 63 14.01 -10.98 1.05
CA SER A 63 15.21 -10.63 0.28
C SER A 63 15.66 -11.78 -0.64
N LYS A 64 15.09 -12.97 -0.47
CA LYS A 64 15.40 -14.16 -1.28
C LYS A 64 14.43 -14.30 -2.46
N PHE A 65 14.95 -14.76 -3.60
CA PHE A 65 14.12 -15.01 -4.80
C PHE A 65 13.33 -16.33 -4.71
N THR A 66 13.43 -17.06 -3.60
CA THR A 66 12.71 -18.32 -3.34
C THR A 66 11.45 -18.08 -2.53
N GLN A 67 10.43 -18.92 -2.66
CA GLN A 67 9.22 -18.85 -1.83
C GLN A 67 9.52 -19.23 -0.36
N PRO A 68 8.82 -18.64 0.63
CA PRO A 68 8.99 -18.98 2.03
C PRO A 68 8.37 -20.33 2.40
N ASN A 69 9.02 -21.11 3.27
CA ASN A 69 8.40 -22.29 3.87
C ASN A 69 7.24 -21.92 4.80
N GLN A 70 7.40 -20.82 5.55
CA GLN A 70 6.37 -20.26 6.41
C GLN A 70 6.25 -18.75 6.22
N PHE A 71 5.01 -18.28 6.16
CA PHE A 71 4.69 -16.88 5.93
C PHE A 71 4.73 -16.07 7.22
N GLY A 72 5.24 -14.84 7.14
CA GLY A 72 5.28 -13.87 8.22
C GLY A 72 5.96 -12.59 7.75
N LEU A 73 5.49 -11.42 8.19
CA LEU A 73 5.91 -10.11 7.68
C LEU A 73 6.82 -9.34 8.64
N TYR A 74 6.98 -9.81 9.88
CA TYR A 74 7.78 -9.12 10.88
C TYR A 74 9.23 -8.93 10.43
N ASP A 75 9.79 -7.76 10.75
CA ASP A 75 11.21 -7.49 10.53
C ASP A 75 12.06 -7.98 11.70
N GLN A 76 12.81 -9.05 11.47
CA GLN A 76 13.71 -9.62 12.47
C GLN A 76 14.83 -8.67 12.89
N ASN A 77 15.18 -7.70 12.03
CA ASN A 77 16.25 -6.75 12.30
C ASN A 77 15.78 -5.55 13.12
N SER A 78 14.46 -5.37 13.28
CA SER A 78 13.89 -4.34 14.14
C SER A 78 14.19 -4.66 15.61
N THR A 79 15.06 -3.86 16.22
CA THR A 79 15.55 -4.11 17.58
C THR A 79 14.52 -3.63 18.61
N GLY A 80 13.53 -4.47 18.88
CA GLY A 80 12.58 -4.26 19.99
C GLY A 80 11.38 -3.36 19.66
N GLU A 81 11.14 -3.05 18.40
CA GLU A 81 9.95 -2.33 17.95
C GLU A 81 8.86 -3.34 17.53
N PRO A 82 7.81 -3.55 18.35
CA PRO A 82 6.70 -4.40 17.93
C PRO A 82 5.98 -3.77 16.73
N TYR A 83 5.46 -4.61 15.84
CA TYR A 83 4.68 -4.19 14.66
C TYR A 83 5.48 -3.51 13.55
N THR A 84 6.81 -3.69 13.53
CA THR A 84 7.65 -3.29 12.39
C THR A 84 7.72 -4.41 11.36
N LEU A 85 7.32 -4.13 10.12
CA LEU A 85 7.31 -5.09 9.02
C LEU A 85 8.51 -4.90 8.09
N ASN A 86 8.98 -6.00 7.52
CA ASN A 86 10.12 -5.99 6.62
C ASN A 86 9.70 -5.58 5.21
N VAL A 87 10.32 -4.50 4.70
CA VAL A 87 9.92 -3.90 3.42
C VAL A 87 10.11 -4.79 2.20
N ASP A 88 11.14 -5.65 2.18
CA ASP A 88 11.35 -6.58 1.07
C ASP A 88 10.24 -7.65 1.03
N LYS A 89 9.77 -8.11 2.20
CA LYS A 89 8.61 -9.01 2.29
C LYS A 89 7.34 -8.34 1.78
N ILE A 90 7.14 -7.07 2.13
CA ILE A 90 6.01 -6.27 1.63
C ILE A 90 6.08 -6.13 0.10
N ALA A 91 7.25 -5.79 -0.44
CA ALA A 91 7.45 -5.71 -1.88
C ALA A 91 7.08 -7.03 -2.57
N ARG A 92 7.48 -8.18 -2.01
CA ARG A 92 7.18 -9.52 -2.55
C ARG A 92 5.72 -9.95 -2.53
N ILE A 93 4.86 -9.31 -1.73
CA ILE A 93 3.40 -9.56 -1.75
C ILE A 93 2.62 -8.45 -2.44
N ALA A 94 3.32 -7.47 -3.03
CA ALA A 94 2.70 -6.36 -3.70
C ALA A 94 2.53 -6.64 -5.20
N ASN A 95 1.28 -6.68 -5.63
CA ASN A 95 0.85 -6.41 -7.00
C ASN A 95 -0.32 -5.42 -6.88
N GLY A 96 -0.51 -4.57 -7.89
CA GLY A 96 -1.62 -3.63 -7.82
C GLY A 96 -1.49 -2.50 -8.83
N SER A 97 -2.00 -1.34 -8.43
CA SER A 97 -1.95 -0.13 -9.23
C SER A 97 -1.58 1.08 -8.38
N ILE A 98 -0.73 1.96 -8.91
CA ILE A 98 -0.37 3.26 -8.33
C ILE A 98 -0.77 4.34 -9.31
N ASN A 99 -1.59 5.31 -8.87
CA ASN A 99 -2.13 6.38 -9.72
C ASN A 99 -2.75 5.89 -11.05
N GLY A 100 -3.32 4.67 -11.07
CA GLY A 100 -3.93 4.07 -12.26
C GLY A 100 -2.97 3.27 -13.14
N ILE A 101 -1.68 3.22 -12.81
CA ILE A 101 -0.66 2.43 -13.51
C ILE A 101 -0.55 1.08 -12.82
N GLU A 102 -0.93 0.00 -13.51
CA GLU A 102 -0.78 -1.36 -13.00
C GLU A 102 0.69 -1.78 -12.96
N TYR A 103 1.08 -2.49 -11.92
CA TYR A 103 2.41 -3.06 -11.82
C TYR A 103 2.36 -4.53 -11.39
N LYS A 104 3.33 -5.27 -11.89
CA LYS A 104 3.53 -6.68 -11.61
C LYS A 104 4.92 -6.88 -11.03
N ASN A 105 4.98 -7.43 -9.83
CA ASN A 105 6.23 -7.83 -9.24
C ASN A 105 6.68 -9.18 -9.84
N PRO A 106 7.85 -9.26 -10.50
CA PRO A 106 8.37 -10.51 -11.05
C PRO A 106 8.71 -11.58 -10.00
N LEU A 107 8.92 -11.17 -8.74
CA LEU A 107 9.21 -12.04 -7.60
C LEU A 107 8.03 -12.20 -6.63
N TYR A 108 6.81 -11.94 -7.13
CA TYR A 108 5.58 -12.02 -6.37
C TYR A 108 5.37 -13.40 -5.74
N VAL A 109 5.08 -13.43 -4.44
CA VAL A 109 4.67 -14.64 -3.72
C VAL A 109 3.18 -14.79 -3.84
N ASP A 110 2.75 -15.80 -4.60
CA ASP A 110 1.34 -16.04 -4.84
C ASP A 110 0.51 -16.22 -3.54
N TRP A 111 -0.67 -15.60 -3.49
CA TRP A 111 -1.51 -15.60 -2.29
C TRP A 111 -2.12 -16.98 -1.99
N GLN A 112 -2.33 -17.83 -3.00
CA GLN A 112 -2.82 -19.20 -2.78
C GLN A 112 -1.75 -20.05 -2.10
N TYR A 113 -0.49 -19.84 -2.48
CA TYR A 113 0.65 -20.45 -1.79
C TYR A 113 0.70 -20.01 -0.33
N THR A 114 0.55 -18.72 -0.04
CA THR A 114 0.48 -18.21 1.33
C THR A 114 -0.71 -18.77 2.10
N ALA A 115 -1.88 -18.88 1.48
CA ALA A 115 -3.06 -19.52 2.07
C ALA A 115 -2.78 -20.95 2.52
N GLU A 116 -2.00 -21.69 1.72
CA GLU A 116 -1.58 -23.06 2.03
C GLU A 116 -0.65 -23.09 3.24
N LYS A 117 0.34 -22.18 3.28
CA LYS A 117 1.30 -22.09 4.40
C LYS A 117 0.67 -21.63 5.70
N LEU A 118 -0.39 -20.82 5.62
CA LEU A 118 -1.19 -20.41 6.77
C LEU A 118 -2.24 -21.46 7.18
N GLY A 119 -2.39 -22.54 6.40
CA GLY A 119 -3.36 -23.61 6.69
C GLY A 119 -4.83 -23.21 6.45
N ILE A 120 -5.09 -22.13 5.71
CA ILE A 120 -6.44 -21.57 5.51
C ILE A 120 -7.01 -21.81 4.11
N LYS A 121 -6.19 -22.28 3.15
CA LYS A 121 -6.53 -22.41 1.72
C LYS A 121 -7.90 -23.04 1.43
N GLU A 122 -8.25 -24.12 2.12
CA GLU A 122 -9.48 -24.89 1.86
C GLU A 122 -10.66 -24.47 2.76
N SER A 123 -10.40 -23.67 3.79
CA SER A 123 -11.38 -23.37 4.84
C SER A 123 -11.86 -21.92 4.83
N HIS A 124 -11.00 -20.99 4.40
CA HIS A 124 -11.28 -19.56 4.44
C HIS A 124 -10.76 -18.85 3.20
N GLY A 125 -11.49 -17.83 2.77
CA GLY A 125 -10.96 -16.77 1.92
C GLY A 125 -10.37 -15.66 2.79
N PHE A 126 -9.32 -15.01 2.29
CA PHE A 126 -8.68 -13.90 2.99
C PHE A 126 -8.29 -12.77 2.05
N LYS A 127 -8.16 -11.57 2.61
CA LYS A 127 -7.63 -10.38 1.95
C LYS A 127 -6.78 -9.57 2.93
N ILE A 128 -5.57 -9.21 2.53
CA ILE A 128 -4.65 -8.33 3.26
C ILE A 128 -4.49 -7.05 2.46
N GLU A 129 -4.75 -5.92 3.11
CA GLU A 129 -4.48 -4.59 2.56
C GLU A 129 -3.43 -3.90 3.44
N ILE A 130 -2.40 -3.32 2.84
CA ILE A 130 -1.44 -2.45 3.54
C ILE A 130 -1.44 -1.10 2.85
N LYS A 131 -1.85 -0.07 3.59
CA LYS A 131 -2.00 1.30 3.08
C LYS A 131 -1.38 2.31 4.05
N PRO A 132 -0.83 3.43 3.56
CA PRO A 132 -0.34 4.50 4.42
C PRO A 132 -1.40 4.96 5.42
N SER A 133 -0.96 5.43 6.59
CA SER A 133 -1.89 5.83 7.67
C SER A 133 -2.74 7.06 7.35
N ALA A 134 -2.27 7.90 6.43
CA ALA A 134 -3.04 8.95 5.79
C ALA A 134 -3.34 8.53 4.35
N ALA A 135 -4.58 8.69 3.92
CA ALA A 135 -4.99 8.57 2.53
C ALA A 135 -5.04 9.97 1.91
N ILE A 136 -4.28 10.14 0.83
CA ILE A 136 -4.12 11.42 0.15
C ILE A 136 -4.87 11.39 -1.19
N ASP A 137 -5.68 12.43 -1.39
CA ASP A 137 -6.28 12.75 -2.68
C ASP A 137 -5.63 14.02 -3.24
N VAL A 138 -5.23 13.95 -4.51
CA VAL A 138 -4.45 14.98 -5.20
C VAL A 138 -5.27 15.56 -6.35
N GLU A 139 -5.52 16.86 -6.28
CA GLU A 139 -6.24 17.60 -7.32
C GLU A 139 -5.30 18.68 -7.89
N ILE A 140 -5.04 18.61 -9.20
CA ILE A 140 -4.20 19.60 -9.90
C ILE A 140 -5.08 20.80 -10.26
N LEU A 141 -4.82 21.94 -9.63
CA LEU A 141 -5.58 23.17 -9.86
C LEU A 141 -5.05 23.97 -11.04
N GLU A 142 -3.72 24.05 -11.16
CA GLU A 142 -3.04 24.80 -12.23
C GLU A 142 -1.80 24.03 -12.67
N ARG A 143 -1.51 24.07 -13.98
CA ARG A 143 -0.32 23.49 -14.60
C ARG A 143 0.60 24.58 -15.13
N ASN A 144 1.91 24.34 -15.06
CA ASN A 144 2.89 25.17 -15.73
C ASN A 144 2.74 24.99 -17.25
N ILE A 145 2.49 26.08 -17.98
CA ILE A 145 2.17 26.04 -19.41
C ILE A 145 3.36 25.56 -20.26
N ASN A 146 4.59 25.85 -19.84
CA ASN A 146 5.78 25.57 -20.63
C ASN A 146 6.24 24.10 -20.48
N LEU A 147 6.06 23.56 -19.28
CA LEU A 147 6.59 22.24 -18.91
C LEU A 147 5.50 21.16 -18.83
N ASP A 148 4.23 21.57 -18.89
CA ASP A 148 3.04 20.73 -18.71
C ASP A 148 3.11 19.86 -17.45
N ILE A 149 3.33 20.52 -16.30
CA ILE A 149 3.39 19.85 -15.00
C ILE A 149 2.57 20.56 -13.92
N PRO A 150 2.16 19.83 -12.86
CA PRO A 150 1.48 20.42 -11.72
C PRO A 150 2.21 21.62 -11.11
N GLN A 151 1.59 22.79 -11.14
CA GLN A 151 2.15 23.98 -10.48
C GLN A 151 1.47 24.21 -9.14
N LYS A 152 0.13 24.17 -9.14
CA LYS A 152 -0.69 24.44 -7.96
C LYS A 152 -1.54 23.22 -7.66
N ILE A 153 -1.31 22.69 -6.48
CA ILE A 153 -1.77 21.35 -6.10
C ILE A 153 -2.63 21.51 -4.86
N LYS A 154 -3.85 21.00 -4.93
CA LYS A 154 -4.70 20.83 -3.76
C LYS A 154 -4.54 19.40 -3.25
N ILE A 155 -4.25 19.31 -1.96
CA ILE A 155 -4.08 18.07 -1.23
C ILE A 155 -5.23 17.92 -0.25
N THR A 156 -5.89 16.77 -0.26
CA THR A 156 -6.92 16.41 0.72
C THR A 156 -6.44 15.20 1.52
N ALA A 157 -6.14 15.40 2.79
CA ALA A 157 -5.70 14.35 3.70
C ALA A 157 -6.86 13.78 4.51
N LYS A 158 -7.01 12.46 4.46
CA LYS A 158 -8.02 11.70 5.21
C LYS A 158 -7.34 10.59 5.99
N SER A 159 -7.91 10.23 7.14
CA SER A 159 -7.51 9.01 7.83
C SER A 159 -7.90 7.78 7.01
N PHE A 160 -7.40 6.61 7.41
CA PHE A 160 -7.82 5.33 6.84
C PHE A 160 -9.34 5.10 6.87
N LEU A 161 -10.06 5.70 7.82
CA LEU A 161 -11.52 5.62 7.94
C LEU A 161 -12.26 6.65 7.09
N GLY A 162 -11.54 7.44 6.28
CA GLY A 162 -12.10 8.49 5.43
C GLY A 162 -12.42 9.79 6.16
N THR A 163 -12.03 9.94 7.43
CA THR A 163 -12.26 11.19 8.19
C THR A 163 -11.22 12.24 7.80
N PRO A 164 -11.60 13.50 7.58
CA PRO A 164 -10.64 14.58 7.35
C PRO A 164 -9.56 14.65 8.45
N MET A 165 -8.34 15.01 8.08
CA MET A 165 -7.21 15.20 9.01
C MET A 165 -6.88 16.69 9.15
N PRO A 166 -7.57 17.45 10.01
CA PRO A 166 -7.35 18.89 10.16
C PRO A 166 -6.09 19.20 10.98
N GLY A 167 -5.27 20.15 10.52
CA GLY A 167 -4.02 20.50 11.20
C GLY A 167 -2.85 19.54 10.90
N ALA A 168 -3.00 18.64 9.93
CA ALA A 168 -1.91 17.82 9.42
C ALA A 168 -0.89 18.69 8.68
N ASN A 169 0.40 18.45 8.92
CA ASN A 169 1.47 19.13 8.21
C ASN A 169 1.80 18.33 6.94
N ILE A 170 1.52 18.93 5.78
CA ILE A 170 1.79 18.34 4.47
C ILE A 170 3.07 18.98 3.93
N THR A 171 4.05 18.15 3.60
CA THR A 171 5.26 18.56 2.89
C THR A 171 5.32 17.86 1.54
N LEU A 172 5.40 18.63 0.46
CA LEU A 172 5.57 18.12 -0.90
C LEU A 172 7.04 18.24 -1.28
N TYR A 173 7.65 17.12 -1.63
CA TYR A 173 8.95 17.07 -2.30
C TYR A 173 8.71 16.89 -3.79
N TYR A 174 8.98 17.93 -4.54
CA TYR A 174 8.76 17.95 -5.98
C TYR A 174 10.08 17.66 -6.68
N PHE A 175 10.22 16.42 -7.15
CA PHE A 175 11.38 15.97 -7.89
C PHE A 175 11.10 16.06 -9.39
N ILE A 176 11.96 16.79 -10.10
CA ILE A 176 11.83 17.04 -11.53
C ILE A 176 13.11 16.59 -12.22
N ILE A 177 12.92 15.87 -13.33
CA ILE A 177 14.00 15.45 -14.22
C ILE A 177 13.90 16.27 -15.50
N THR A 178 14.99 16.97 -15.81
CA THR A 178 15.11 17.81 -17.00
C THR A 178 16.25 17.29 -17.89
N SER A 179 16.11 17.47 -19.21
CA SER A 179 17.19 17.22 -20.16
C SER A 179 17.40 18.51 -20.92
N LEU A 180 18.65 18.95 -20.94
CA LEU A 180 19.11 19.92 -21.89
C LEU A 180 19.54 19.14 -23.13
N SER A 181 19.01 19.53 -24.28
CA SER A 181 19.32 18.89 -25.56
C SER A 181 20.84 18.83 -25.77
N GLY A 182 21.46 17.68 -25.50
CA GLY A 182 22.90 17.43 -25.71
C GLY A 182 23.80 17.36 -24.46
N ASP A 183 23.26 17.40 -23.24
CA ASP A 183 24.03 17.31 -21.98
C ASP A 183 23.29 16.42 -20.95
N PRO A 184 23.98 15.88 -19.91
CA PRO A 184 23.40 14.90 -18.98
C PRO A 184 22.15 15.44 -18.28
N PHE A 185 21.29 14.51 -17.83
CA PHE A 185 20.06 14.84 -17.11
C PHE A 185 20.36 15.69 -15.88
N GLU A 186 19.59 16.76 -15.72
CA GLU A 186 19.60 17.59 -14.51
C GLU A 186 18.43 17.18 -13.61
N TYR A 187 18.69 17.22 -12.31
CA TYR A 187 17.76 16.77 -11.30
C TYR A 187 17.53 17.89 -10.29
N GLU A 188 16.28 18.30 -10.14
CA GLU A 188 15.89 19.33 -9.18
C GLU A 188 14.93 18.76 -8.15
N LEU A 189 15.12 19.18 -6.89
CA LEU A 189 14.22 18.85 -5.79
C LEU A 189 13.79 20.13 -5.09
N PHE A 190 12.50 20.44 -5.20
CA PHE A 190 11.87 21.51 -4.42
C PHE A 190 11.11 20.95 -3.24
N SER A 191 11.00 21.72 -2.17
CA SER A 191 10.19 21.33 -1.01
C SER A 191 9.37 22.49 -0.50
N LEU A 192 8.06 22.32 -0.42
CA LEU A 192 7.15 23.28 0.20
C LEU A 192 6.24 22.55 1.20
N SER A 193 5.79 23.25 2.22
CA SER A 193 4.90 22.69 3.23
C SER A 193 3.73 23.61 3.54
N ASN A 194 2.60 23.01 3.90
CA ASN A 194 1.41 23.74 4.35
C ASN A 194 0.59 22.87 5.32
N ILE A 195 -0.28 23.50 6.09
CA ILE A 195 -1.11 22.82 7.08
C ILE A 195 -2.55 22.70 6.56
N THR A 196 -3.15 21.53 6.75
CA THR A 196 -4.54 21.28 6.36
C THR A 196 -5.54 22.06 7.20
N ARG A 197 -6.61 22.52 6.56
CA ARG A 197 -7.73 23.21 7.20
C ARG A 197 -8.67 22.20 7.88
N ILE A 198 -9.76 22.69 8.48
CA ILE A 198 -10.75 21.86 9.19
C ILE A 198 -11.35 20.72 8.33
N ASN A 199 -11.39 20.90 7.01
CA ASN A 199 -11.87 19.91 6.05
C ASN A 199 -10.78 18.95 5.56
N GLY A 200 -9.57 19.00 6.12
CA GLY A 200 -8.44 18.16 5.72
C GLY A 200 -7.73 18.63 4.44
N GLU A 201 -8.08 19.79 3.91
CA GLU A 201 -7.52 20.29 2.64
C GLU A 201 -6.42 21.34 2.86
N CYS A 202 -5.38 21.32 2.03
CA CYS A 202 -4.43 22.42 1.85
C CYS A 202 -4.09 22.63 0.37
N ILE A 203 -3.57 23.80 0.03
CA ILE A 203 -3.08 24.11 -1.31
C ILE A 203 -1.60 24.48 -1.19
N ILE A 204 -0.79 23.93 -2.09
CA ILE A 204 0.64 24.23 -2.21
C ILE A 204 0.91 24.65 -3.65
N ASP A 205 1.64 25.75 -3.82
CA ASP A 205 1.90 26.39 -5.11
C ASP A 205 3.41 26.51 -5.32
N PHE A 206 3.91 25.85 -6.37
CA PHE A 206 5.31 25.85 -6.77
C PHE A 206 5.63 26.88 -7.86
N GLY A 207 4.70 27.80 -8.20
CA GLY A 207 4.85 28.75 -9.29
C GLY A 207 6.21 29.45 -9.37
N ASP A 208 6.68 30.00 -8.25
CA ASP A 208 7.97 30.71 -8.19
C ASP A 208 9.17 29.77 -8.41
N ASN A 209 9.09 28.53 -7.91
CA ASN A 209 10.15 27.52 -8.02
C ASN A 209 10.32 26.99 -9.44
N LEU A 210 9.25 26.94 -10.23
CA LEU A 210 9.27 26.36 -11.58
C LEU A 210 9.70 27.37 -12.66
N THR A 211 9.98 28.62 -12.31
CA THR A 211 10.29 29.68 -13.28
C THR A 211 11.64 29.53 -13.99
N SER A 212 12.60 28.86 -13.36
CA SER A 212 13.95 28.63 -13.90
C SER A 212 14.05 27.42 -14.82
N LEU A 213 13.03 26.56 -14.84
CA LEU A 213 13.02 25.31 -15.57
C LEU A 213 12.54 25.51 -17.01
N THR A 214 13.33 25.02 -17.97
CA THR A 214 13.07 25.25 -19.40
C THR A 214 12.69 24.02 -20.19
N ASN A 215 13.10 22.82 -19.75
CA ASN A 215 12.83 21.56 -20.42
C ASN A 215 12.41 20.53 -19.38
N GLN A 216 11.41 19.69 -19.66
CA GLN A 216 11.03 18.63 -18.75
C GLN A 216 10.79 17.31 -19.47
N ILE A 217 11.13 16.23 -18.76
CA ILE A 217 10.97 14.85 -19.25
C ILE A 217 10.05 14.07 -18.31
N ALA A 218 10.20 14.24 -17.00
CA ALA A 218 9.41 13.52 -16.00
C ALA A 218 9.38 14.26 -14.65
N PHE A 219 8.48 13.85 -13.77
CA PHE A 219 8.44 14.32 -12.39
C PHE A 219 7.85 13.28 -11.46
N VAL A 220 8.11 13.43 -10.16
CA VAL A 220 7.32 12.81 -9.09
C VAL A 220 7.18 13.76 -7.92
N ILE A 221 6.00 13.80 -7.33
CA ILE A 221 5.71 14.53 -6.10
C ILE A 221 5.61 13.52 -4.98
N VAL A 222 6.56 13.54 -4.04
CA VAL A 222 6.49 12.76 -2.81
C VAL A 222 5.77 13.58 -1.75
N ILE A 223 4.66 13.05 -1.24
CA ILE A 223 3.74 13.71 -0.32
C ILE A 223 3.97 13.13 1.06
N ARG A 224 4.58 13.91 1.94
CA ARG A 224 4.72 13.54 3.35
C ARG A 224 3.63 14.20 4.18
N THR A 225 2.98 13.40 5.00
CA THR A 225 1.93 13.83 5.93
C THR A 225 2.33 13.50 7.36
N ASP A 226 2.53 14.53 8.18
CA ASP A 226 2.74 14.37 9.62
C ASP A 226 1.46 14.77 10.38
N TYR A 227 0.95 13.86 11.22
CA TYR A 227 -0.26 14.08 11.99
C TYR A 227 -0.26 13.31 13.31
N PHE A 228 -0.31 14.04 14.44
CA PHE A 228 -0.31 13.49 15.81
C PHE A 228 0.73 12.39 16.06
N GLY A 229 1.95 12.56 15.54
CA GLY A 229 3.05 11.61 15.70
C GLY A 229 3.07 10.44 14.71
N SER A 230 2.08 10.34 13.82
CA SER A 230 2.11 9.46 12.65
C SER A 230 2.73 10.18 11.46
N THR A 231 3.58 9.48 10.71
CA THR A 231 4.16 9.97 9.44
C THR A 231 3.78 9.00 8.33
N ALA A 232 3.00 9.49 7.37
CA ALA A 232 2.65 8.76 6.16
C ALA A 232 3.33 9.40 4.95
N VAL A 233 3.64 8.58 3.94
CA VAL A 233 4.18 9.05 2.68
C VAL A 233 3.39 8.42 1.53
N GLU A 234 3.06 9.22 0.53
CA GLU A 234 2.46 8.82 -0.73
C GLU A 234 3.15 9.52 -1.90
N ILE A 235 2.83 9.13 -3.14
CA ILE A 235 3.34 9.80 -4.33
C ILE A 235 2.23 10.18 -5.29
N TYR A 236 2.53 11.19 -6.09
CA TYR A 236 1.79 11.51 -7.29
C TYR A 236 2.78 11.72 -8.44
N SER A 237 2.57 10.96 -9.51
CA SER A 237 3.35 11.04 -10.75
C SER A 237 2.45 10.68 -11.91
N GLU A 238 2.82 11.16 -13.10
CA GLU A 238 2.18 10.77 -14.35
C GLU A 238 3.24 10.15 -15.28
N ASN A 239 2.82 9.32 -16.22
CA ASN A 239 3.65 8.77 -17.30
C ASN A 239 4.97 8.11 -16.83
N PHE A 240 4.87 7.21 -15.84
CA PHE A 240 6.01 6.44 -15.34
C PHE A 240 5.81 4.93 -15.54
N GLU A 241 6.91 4.20 -15.59
CA GLU A 241 6.96 2.75 -15.54
C GLU A 241 7.33 2.29 -14.13
N TYR A 242 6.75 1.19 -13.68
CA TYR A 242 7.03 0.69 -12.33
C TYR A 242 8.24 -0.24 -12.33
N ALA A 243 9.13 -0.05 -11.35
CA ALA A 243 10.24 -0.95 -11.04
C ALA A 243 10.07 -1.51 -9.63
N THR A 244 10.57 -2.72 -9.40
CA THR A 244 10.56 -3.36 -8.08
C THR A 244 11.92 -3.22 -7.41
N VAL A 245 11.95 -2.94 -6.10
CA VAL A 245 13.19 -2.93 -5.31
C VAL A 245 13.10 -3.98 -4.21
N ILE A 246 14.02 -4.95 -4.24
CA ILE A 246 14.15 -6.02 -3.23
C ILE A 246 15.63 -6.23 -2.96
N ASP A 247 16.04 -6.30 -1.68
CA ASP A 247 17.42 -6.61 -1.28
C ASP A 247 18.49 -5.72 -1.95
N GLY A 248 18.20 -4.41 -2.06
CA GLY A 248 19.10 -3.46 -2.73
C GLY A 248 19.26 -3.67 -4.24
N LYS A 249 18.35 -4.43 -4.86
CA LYS A 249 18.32 -4.65 -6.31
C LYS A 249 17.08 -4.04 -6.92
N ILE A 250 17.26 -3.30 -8.00
CA ILE A 250 16.18 -2.85 -8.89
C ILE A 250 15.90 -3.95 -9.88
N ILE A 251 14.63 -4.26 -10.09
CA ILE A 251 14.14 -5.18 -11.10
C ILE A 251 13.17 -4.39 -11.97
N ALA A 252 13.57 -4.11 -13.20
CA ALA A 252 12.87 -3.22 -14.11
C ALA A 252 12.85 -3.80 -15.53
N ASN A 253 11.79 -3.49 -16.28
CA ASN A 253 11.69 -3.84 -17.69
C ASN A 253 12.37 -2.74 -18.53
N CYS A 254 13.70 -2.71 -18.48
CA CYS A 254 14.55 -1.81 -19.26
C CYS A 254 15.82 -2.52 -19.72
N THR A 255 16.40 -2.05 -20.82
CA THR A 255 17.66 -2.55 -21.37
C THR A 255 18.87 -1.93 -20.68
N GLU A 256 18.79 -0.65 -20.34
CA GLU A 256 19.87 0.13 -19.72
C GLU A 256 19.29 1.20 -18.79
N ILE A 257 20.02 1.53 -17.71
CA ILE A 257 19.76 2.69 -16.85
C ILE A 257 20.69 3.81 -17.29
N GLU A 258 20.13 4.99 -17.53
CA GLU A 258 20.92 6.16 -17.93
C GLU A 258 21.99 6.50 -16.89
N ASP A 259 23.21 6.74 -17.37
CA ASP A 259 24.40 7.07 -16.57
C ASP A 259 24.72 6.06 -15.45
N ASP A 260 24.13 4.85 -15.50
CA ASP A 260 24.12 3.89 -14.40
C ASP A 260 23.68 4.52 -13.06
N LYS A 261 22.87 5.59 -13.07
CA LYS A 261 22.54 6.37 -11.86
C LYS A 261 21.06 6.33 -11.55
N VAL A 262 20.78 6.16 -10.25
CA VAL A 262 19.43 6.23 -9.72
C VAL A 262 19.34 7.28 -8.60
N ALA A 263 18.22 7.98 -8.57
CA ALA A 263 17.87 8.92 -7.51
C ALA A 263 17.08 8.21 -6.42
N GLN A 264 17.48 8.37 -5.17
CA GLN A 264 16.76 7.90 -3.98
C GLN A 264 16.23 9.11 -3.20
N ILE A 265 14.92 9.13 -2.97
CA ILE A 265 14.25 10.20 -2.23
C ILE A 265 13.93 9.73 -0.82
N VAL A 266 14.46 10.46 0.16
CA VAL A 266 14.33 10.18 1.59
C VAL A 266 13.51 11.31 2.23
N PRO A 267 12.18 11.16 2.37
CA PRO A 267 11.31 12.23 2.87
C PRO A 267 11.42 12.50 4.39
N GLN A 268 12.46 11.99 5.06
CA GLN A 268 12.58 11.97 6.52
C GLN A 268 13.01 13.31 7.17
N VAL A 269 12.85 13.41 8.50
CA VAL A 269 12.79 14.66 9.30
C VAL A 269 14.14 15.21 9.74
N SER A 270 15.24 14.50 9.52
CA SER A 270 16.54 14.96 10.00
C SER A 270 17.00 16.13 9.14
N LYS A 271 16.97 17.36 9.69
CA LYS A 271 17.46 18.60 9.06
C LYS A 271 18.91 18.51 8.53
N THR A 272 19.62 17.47 8.93
CA THR A 272 21.02 17.18 8.60
C THR A 272 21.21 16.19 7.45
N VAL A 273 20.15 15.54 6.97
CA VAL A 273 20.23 14.53 5.89
C VAL A 273 19.72 15.17 4.60
N LYS A 274 20.42 14.95 3.48
CA LYS A 274 19.93 15.35 2.16
C LYS A 274 18.65 14.54 1.86
N ASN A 275 17.69 15.12 1.15
CA ASN A 275 16.46 14.39 0.80
C ASN A 275 16.57 13.66 -0.54
N LEU A 276 17.69 13.82 -1.24
CA LEU A 276 17.99 13.24 -2.54
C LEU A 276 19.42 12.69 -2.53
N PHE A 277 19.57 11.44 -2.93
CA PHE A 277 20.85 10.75 -3.06
C PHE A 277 20.95 10.12 -4.45
N PHE A 278 22.15 10.18 -5.03
CA PHE A 278 22.45 9.49 -6.28
C PHE A 278 23.36 8.30 -5.97
N VAL A 279 22.98 7.15 -6.51
CA VAL A 279 23.70 5.89 -6.32
C VAL A 279 23.85 5.19 -7.66
N ASN A 280 24.96 4.49 -7.85
CA ASN A 280 25.15 3.72 -9.06
C ASN A 280 24.34 2.42 -9.02
N ALA A 281 23.90 1.98 -10.19
CA ALA A 281 23.21 0.74 -10.45
C ALA A 281 24.00 -0.05 -11.48
N THR A 282 24.43 -1.26 -11.11
CA THR A 282 25.19 -2.14 -12.02
C THR A 282 24.35 -3.35 -12.39
N GLU A 283 24.24 -3.65 -13.68
CA GLU A 283 23.55 -4.86 -14.13
C GLU A 283 24.20 -6.12 -13.53
N GLU A 284 23.39 -6.97 -12.91
CA GLU A 284 23.82 -8.21 -12.27
C GLU A 284 23.30 -9.45 -13.00
N SER A 285 22.03 -9.43 -13.45
CA SER A 285 21.36 -10.58 -14.07
C SER A 285 20.06 -10.17 -14.77
N ALA A 286 19.34 -11.15 -15.34
CA ALA A 286 18.01 -10.96 -15.90
C ALA A 286 17.04 -12.03 -15.40
N ILE A 287 15.77 -11.68 -15.24
CA ILE A 287 14.66 -12.55 -14.84
C ILE A 287 13.50 -12.34 -15.82
N ASN A 288 13.26 -13.31 -16.70
CA ASN A 288 12.27 -13.20 -17.78
C ASN A 288 12.53 -11.96 -18.66
N GLU A 289 11.59 -11.02 -18.69
CA GLU A 289 11.65 -9.73 -19.40
C GLU A 289 12.25 -8.59 -18.56
N TYR A 290 12.66 -8.86 -17.32
CA TYR A 290 13.20 -7.85 -16.41
C TYR A 290 14.71 -7.96 -16.28
N THR A 291 15.38 -6.81 -16.28
CA THR A 291 16.80 -6.69 -15.96
C THR A 291 16.96 -6.38 -14.47
N VAL A 292 17.95 -7.00 -13.83
CA VAL A 292 18.25 -6.85 -12.41
C VAL A 292 19.52 -6.02 -12.24
N TYR A 293 19.37 -4.85 -11.63
CA TYR A 293 20.49 -3.95 -11.31
C TYR A 293 20.74 -3.93 -9.81
N LYS A 294 21.98 -4.15 -9.41
CA LYS A 294 22.43 -4.02 -8.02
C LYS A 294 22.76 -2.57 -7.73
N LEU A 295 22.23 -2.06 -6.62
CA LEU A 295 22.60 -0.74 -6.11
C LEU A 295 23.83 -0.82 -5.22
N ASP A 296 24.74 0.16 -5.35
CA ASP A 296 25.89 0.28 -4.45
C ASP A 296 25.45 0.45 -2.99
N PHE A 297 24.34 1.15 -2.77
CA PHE A 297 23.77 1.44 -1.47
C PHE A 297 22.27 1.75 -1.56
N VAL A 298 21.49 1.40 -0.53
CA VAL A 298 20.12 1.90 -0.36
C VAL A 298 20.08 2.71 0.91
N GLU A 299 19.70 3.99 0.77
CA GLU A 299 19.61 4.90 1.90
C GLU A 299 18.53 4.40 2.89
N PRO A 300 18.84 4.36 4.20
CA PRO A 300 17.82 4.10 5.21
C PRO A 300 16.67 5.09 5.07
N TYR A 301 15.43 4.61 5.22
CA TYR A 301 14.23 5.45 5.04
C TYR A 301 14.05 5.99 3.61
N SER A 302 14.76 5.45 2.61
CA SER A 302 14.44 5.70 1.21
C SER A 302 13.04 5.16 0.91
N TYR A 303 12.15 6.07 0.49
CA TYR A 303 10.77 5.75 0.17
C TYR A 303 10.56 5.50 -1.32
N LEU A 304 11.30 6.24 -2.15
CA LEU A 304 11.17 6.20 -3.60
C LEU A 304 12.55 6.16 -4.25
N ILE A 305 12.71 5.26 -5.21
CA ILE A 305 13.83 5.23 -6.13
C ILE A 305 13.30 5.56 -7.52
N SER A 306 13.97 6.46 -8.23
CA SER A 306 13.59 6.85 -9.58
C SER A 306 14.78 7.01 -10.49
N PHE A 307 14.60 6.71 -11.77
CA PHE A 307 15.66 6.77 -12.77
C PHE A 307 15.07 6.86 -14.18
N ILE A 308 15.93 7.19 -15.14
CA ILE A 308 15.62 7.09 -16.56
C ILE A 308 16.24 5.79 -17.07
N GLY A 309 15.46 5.00 -17.79
CA GLY A 309 15.94 3.80 -18.46
C GLY A 309 15.45 3.74 -19.90
N TYR A 310 15.98 2.81 -20.67
CA TYR A 310 15.64 2.61 -22.07
C TYR A 310 14.81 1.35 -22.27
N ASP A 311 13.80 1.42 -23.14
CA ASP A 311 13.09 0.23 -23.60
C ASP A 311 13.88 -0.50 -24.71
N ASP A 312 13.39 -1.66 -25.16
CA ASP A 312 14.00 -2.43 -26.25
C ASP A 312 14.10 -1.67 -27.58
N SER A 313 13.31 -0.61 -27.75
CA SER A 313 13.32 0.26 -28.94
C SER A 313 14.25 1.46 -28.78
N GLY A 314 14.94 1.59 -27.65
CA GLY A 314 15.81 2.73 -27.32
C GLY A 314 15.07 4.00 -26.93
N ASN A 315 13.77 3.93 -26.59
CA ASN A 315 13.05 5.09 -26.07
C ASN A 315 13.31 5.25 -24.56
N GLN A 316 13.49 6.50 -24.14
CA GLN A 316 13.61 6.85 -22.73
C GLN A 316 12.27 6.69 -22.00
N LYS A 317 12.34 6.10 -20.81
CA LYS A 317 11.22 5.87 -19.90
C LYS A 317 11.63 6.29 -18.50
N PHE A 318 10.68 6.91 -17.80
CA PHE A 318 10.86 7.26 -16.40
C PHE A 318 10.37 6.13 -15.52
N PHE A 319 11.24 5.62 -14.64
CA PHE A 319 10.92 4.53 -13.74
C PHE A 319 10.78 5.02 -12.30
N ILE A 320 9.81 4.45 -11.58
CA ILE A 320 9.63 4.63 -10.14
C ILE A 320 9.55 3.26 -9.48
N ALA A 321 10.28 3.11 -8.37
CA ALA A 321 10.13 2.01 -7.43
C ALA A 321 9.80 2.55 -6.03
N LEU A 322 8.77 1.99 -5.40
CA LEU A 322 8.34 2.35 -4.05
C LEU A 322 8.88 1.35 -3.02
N ARG A 323 9.18 1.85 -1.82
CA ARG A 323 9.73 1.08 -0.70
C ARG A 323 9.09 1.53 0.63
N PRO A 324 7.96 0.92 1.06
CA PRO A 324 7.20 -0.15 0.43
C PRO A 324 6.23 0.31 -0.67
N PRO A 325 5.89 -0.56 -1.62
CA PRO A 325 4.72 -0.38 -2.48
C PRO A 325 3.40 -0.62 -1.75
N PRO A 326 2.27 -0.12 -2.29
CA PRO A 326 0.94 -0.47 -1.77
C PRO A 326 0.69 -1.97 -1.91
N VAL A 327 -0.14 -2.53 -1.03
CA VAL A 327 -0.47 -3.97 -1.06
C VAL A 327 -1.97 -4.18 -1.09
N ASP A 328 -2.42 -4.94 -2.08
CA ASP A 328 -3.70 -5.64 -2.11
C ASP A 328 -3.41 -7.13 -2.38
N TYR A 329 -3.54 -7.98 -1.36
CA TYR A 329 -3.07 -9.36 -1.36
C TYR A 329 -4.15 -10.35 -0.93
N GLY A 330 -4.50 -11.29 -1.81
CA GLY A 330 -5.54 -12.29 -1.56
C GLY A 330 -6.65 -12.24 -2.60
N TYR A 331 -7.88 -12.56 -2.19
CA TYR A 331 -9.03 -12.49 -3.09
C TYR A 331 -9.39 -11.04 -3.43
N GLU A 332 -9.72 -10.79 -4.70
CA GLU A 332 -10.10 -9.45 -5.19
C GLU A 332 -11.32 -8.89 -4.46
N THR A 333 -12.33 -9.73 -4.26
CA THR A 333 -13.61 -9.35 -3.66
C THR A 333 -13.81 -9.99 -2.30
N ILE A 334 -14.21 -9.15 -1.33
CA ILE A 334 -14.65 -9.60 -0.02
C ILE A 334 -16.17 -9.84 -0.10
N PRO A 335 -16.68 -11.01 0.33
CA PRO A 335 -18.13 -11.25 0.35
C PRO A 335 -18.85 -10.31 1.33
N ARG A 336 -20.16 -10.13 1.14
CA ARG A 336 -20.95 -9.19 1.96
C ARG A 336 -21.37 -9.73 3.33
N ALA A 337 -21.25 -11.03 3.57
CA ALA A 337 -21.71 -11.69 4.79
C ALA A 337 -20.64 -12.65 5.33
N ALA A 338 -20.65 -12.89 6.64
CA ALA A 338 -19.75 -13.79 7.36
C ALA A 338 -18.24 -13.46 7.19
N VAL A 339 -17.91 -12.16 7.24
CA VAL A 339 -16.54 -11.65 7.20
C VAL A 339 -16.20 -11.06 8.57
N ALA A 340 -15.01 -11.39 9.08
CA ALA A 340 -14.38 -10.61 10.14
C ALA A 340 -13.17 -9.87 9.56
N CYS A 341 -12.92 -8.65 10.03
CA CYS A 341 -11.74 -7.89 9.66
C CYS A 341 -11.02 -7.39 10.91
N SER A 342 -9.70 -7.54 10.94
CA SER A 342 -8.83 -6.93 11.94
C SER A 342 -7.98 -5.85 11.28
N THR A 343 -7.81 -4.71 11.96
CA THR A 343 -6.97 -3.59 11.49
C THR A 343 -5.99 -3.21 12.58
N LYS A 344 -4.70 -3.13 12.23
CA LYS A 344 -3.62 -2.77 13.15
C LYS A 344 -2.75 -1.68 12.52
N THR A 345 -2.16 -0.85 13.37
CA THR A 345 -1.10 0.08 12.95
C THR A 345 0.23 -0.67 12.94
N VAL A 346 1.00 -0.48 11.87
CA VAL A 346 2.32 -1.09 11.67
C VAL A 346 3.29 -0.04 11.15
N TYR A 347 4.59 -0.32 11.30
CA TYR A 347 5.65 0.55 10.83
C TYR A 347 6.47 -0.16 9.75
N ILE A 348 6.81 0.55 8.69
CA ILE A 348 7.67 0.04 7.62
C ILE A 348 8.68 1.14 7.33
N GLU A 349 9.97 0.86 7.54
CA GLU A 349 11.04 1.83 7.32
C GLU A 349 10.72 3.19 7.98
N GLY A 350 10.29 3.18 9.24
CA GLY A 350 9.96 4.40 10.01
C GLY A 350 8.68 5.14 9.61
N TYR A 351 7.94 4.68 8.59
CA TYR A 351 6.67 5.25 8.17
C TYR A 351 5.49 4.45 8.74
N SER A 352 4.37 5.14 8.98
CA SER A 352 3.18 4.60 9.63
C SER A 352 2.15 4.13 8.61
N TYR A 353 1.74 2.87 8.72
CA TYR A 353 0.76 2.20 7.86
C TYR A 353 -0.37 1.57 8.68
N TYR A 354 -1.48 1.29 8.01
CA TYR A 354 -2.48 0.34 8.49
C TYR A 354 -2.41 -0.94 7.68
N ILE A 355 -2.39 -2.06 8.39
CA ILE A 355 -2.64 -3.39 7.82
C ILE A 355 -4.05 -3.82 8.18
N ARG A 356 -4.81 -4.29 7.20
CA ARG A 356 -6.15 -4.84 7.37
C ARG A 356 -6.21 -6.25 6.82
N LEU A 357 -6.56 -7.21 7.67
CA LEU A 357 -6.81 -8.60 7.31
C LEU A 357 -8.30 -8.83 7.41
N CYS A 358 -8.93 -9.24 6.32
CA CYS A 358 -10.30 -9.73 6.31
C CYS A 358 -10.30 -11.23 6.03
N LEU A 359 -11.10 -11.97 6.78
CA LEU A 359 -11.22 -13.43 6.69
C LEU A 359 -12.71 -13.81 6.63
N TRP A 360 -13.05 -14.79 5.81
CA TRP A 360 -14.39 -15.35 5.73
C TRP A 360 -14.31 -16.84 5.44
N ARG A 361 -15.33 -17.59 5.86
CA ARG A 361 -15.41 -19.02 5.57
C ARG A 361 -15.99 -19.24 4.18
N PHE A 362 -15.50 -20.24 3.47
CA PHE A 362 -16.23 -20.72 2.30
C PHE A 362 -17.54 -21.35 2.77
N ALA A 363 -18.61 -21.13 2.01
CA ALA A 363 -19.84 -21.88 2.22
C ALA A 363 -19.50 -23.36 2.07
N GLN A 364 -19.71 -24.16 3.13
CA GLN A 364 -19.59 -25.60 2.99
C GLN A 364 -20.65 -26.06 1.98
N PRO A 365 -20.30 -26.94 1.02
CA PRO A 365 -21.24 -27.46 0.03
C PRO A 365 -22.39 -28.26 0.65
#